data_AF-A0A0U1HSP2-F1
#
_entry.id   AF-A0A0U1HSP2-F1
#
_cell.length_a   1.000
_cell.length_b   1.000
_cell.length_c   1.000
_cell.angle_alpha   90.00
_cell.angle_beta   90.00
_cell.angle_gamma   90.00
#
_symmetry.space_group_name_H-M   'P 1'
#
loop_
_entity.id
_entity.type
_entity.pdbx_description
1 polymer ?
#
loop_
_entity_poly.entity_id
_entity_poly.type
_entity_poly.pdbx_seq_one_letter_code
_entity_poly.pdbx_strand_id
1 'polypeptide(L)'
;MNIKISISDADKNALSVEKYDAYVAELSARVEEVYPESELLIVNDSDVTSCTVSGFHDNETVHQVVHELQLDVAQNGYWRK
;
A
#
# COMPACT_ATOMS: atom_id res chain seq x y z
N MET A 1 13.73 -0.99 8.43
CA MET A 1 12.45 -0.30 8.73
C MET A 1 11.40 -1.01 7.92
N ASN A 2 10.27 -1.40 8.48
CA ASN A 2 9.35 -2.31 7.81
C ASN A 2 7.98 -1.68 7.65
N ILE A 3 7.43 -1.77 6.46
CA ILE A 3 6.08 -1.36 6.11
C ILE A 3 5.37 -2.59 5.56
N LYS A 4 4.25 -2.98 6.18
CA LYS A 4 3.36 -4.02 5.67
C LYS A 4 2.04 -3.39 5.29
N ILE A 5 1.60 -3.63 4.05
CA ILE A 5 0.27 -3.25 3.58
C ILE A 5 -0.52 -4.53 3.30
N SER A 6 -1.61 -4.71 4.02
CA SER A 6 -2.57 -5.78 3.80
C SER A 6 -3.70 -5.23 2.95
N ILE A 7 -3.94 -5.79 1.76
CA ILE A 7 -5.05 -5.42 0.88
C ILE A 7 -6.17 -6.44 1.04
N SER A 8 -7.40 -5.94 1.23
CA SER A 8 -8.56 -6.80 1.42
C SER A 8 -8.82 -7.68 0.20
N ASP A 9 -9.28 -8.91 0.44
CA ASP A 9 -9.68 -9.81 -0.64
C ASP A 9 -10.85 -9.22 -1.45
N ALA A 10 -11.71 -8.41 -0.82
CA ALA A 10 -12.80 -7.72 -1.51
C ALA A 10 -12.26 -6.71 -2.55
N ASP A 11 -11.28 -5.90 -2.18
CA ASP A 11 -10.66 -4.92 -3.08
C ASP A 11 -9.93 -5.61 -4.24
N LYS A 12 -9.23 -6.71 -3.95
CA LYS A 12 -8.58 -7.53 -4.96
C LYS A 12 -9.58 -8.15 -5.93
N ASN A 13 -10.63 -8.79 -5.42
CA ASN A 13 -11.62 -9.49 -6.23
C ASN A 13 -12.50 -8.54 -7.05
N ALA A 14 -12.56 -7.25 -6.68
CA ALA A 14 -13.23 -6.22 -7.46
C ALA A 14 -12.44 -5.81 -8.73
N LEU A 15 -11.17 -6.17 -8.82
CA LEU A 15 -10.28 -5.83 -9.93
C LEU A 15 -9.95 -7.06 -10.79
N SER A 16 -9.69 -6.84 -12.08
CA SER A 16 -9.02 -7.85 -12.89
C SER A 16 -7.57 -8.03 -12.39
N VAL A 17 -6.98 -9.20 -12.64
CA VAL A 17 -5.58 -9.48 -12.26
C VAL A 17 -4.63 -8.38 -12.75
N GLU A 18 -4.76 -7.97 -14.01
CA GLU A 18 -3.93 -6.91 -14.59
C GLU A 18 -4.08 -5.56 -13.88
N LYS A 19 -5.32 -5.19 -13.50
CA LYS A 19 -5.56 -3.94 -12.76
C LYS A 19 -5.07 -4.01 -11.32
N TYR A 20 -5.19 -5.17 -10.70
CA TYR A 20 -4.67 -5.41 -9.36
C TYR A 20 -3.14 -5.33 -9.35
N ASP A 21 -2.47 -5.95 -10.32
CA ASP A 21 -1.02 -5.89 -10.44
C ASP A 21 -0.54 -4.45 -10.71
N ALA A 22 -1.24 -3.70 -11.55
CA ALA A 22 -0.95 -2.28 -11.78
C ALA A 22 -1.18 -1.43 -10.52
N TYR A 23 -2.24 -1.69 -9.75
CA TYR A 23 -2.51 -1.03 -8.48
C TYR A 23 -1.39 -1.29 -7.45
N VAL A 24 -0.99 -2.55 -7.28
CA VAL A 24 0.08 -2.94 -6.36
C VAL A 24 1.42 -2.34 -6.80
N ALA A 25 1.73 -2.36 -8.09
CA ALA A 25 2.97 -1.79 -8.62
C ALA A 25 3.04 -0.26 -8.38
N GLU A 26 1.95 0.46 -8.62
CA GLU A 26 1.91 1.90 -8.35
C GLU A 26 2.00 2.20 -6.86
N LEU A 27 1.26 1.46 -6.01
CA LEU A 27 1.33 1.63 -4.57
C LEU A 27 2.74 1.39 -4.03
N SER A 28 3.40 0.32 -4.51
CA SER A 28 4.79 0.02 -4.17
C SER A 28 5.71 1.17 -4.53
N ALA A 29 5.62 1.66 -5.78
CA ALA A 29 6.47 2.75 -6.25
C ALA A 29 6.28 4.04 -5.43
N ARG A 30 5.05 4.39 -5.06
CA ARG A 30 4.76 5.59 -4.25
C ARG A 30 5.30 5.48 -2.84
N VAL A 31 5.20 4.30 -2.22
CA VAL A 31 5.74 4.07 -0.87
C VAL A 31 7.27 4.07 -0.89
N GLU A 32 7.89 3.44 -1.89
CA GLU A 32 9.34 3.43 -2.06
C GLU A 32 9.92 4.81 -2.41
N GLU A 33 9.17 5.69 -3.07
CA GLU A 33 9.58 7.08 -3.32
C GLU A 33 9.74 7.88 -2.01
N VAL A 34 8.86 7.63 -1.04
CA VAL A 34 8.88 8.32 0.26
C VAL A 34 9.79 7.62 1.27
N TYR A 35 9.83 6.28 1.24
CA TYR A 35 10.57 5.44 2.18
C TYR A 35 11.49 4.43 1.45
N PRO A 36 12.50 4.90 0.71
CA PRO A 36 13.32 4.04 -0.17
C PRO A 36 14.17 3.00 0.57
N GLU A 37 14.48 3.24 1.85
CA GLU A 37 15.27 2.33 2.69
C GLU A 37 14.41 1.38 3.52
N SER A 38 13.09 1.41 3.32
CA SER A 38 12.15 0.51 4.02
C SER A 38 11.97 -0.80 3.27
N GLU A 39 11.78 -1.88 4.03
CA GLU A 39 11.32 -3.15 3.50
C GLU A 39 9.80 -3.09 3.40
N LEU A 40 9.28 -3.09 2.17
CA LEU A 40 7.86 -3.05 1.87
C LEU A 40 7.33 -4.45 1.56
N LEU A 41 6.29 -4.86 2.27
CA LEU A 41 5.56 -6.10 2.03
C LEU A 41 4.09 -5.80 1.76
N ILE A 42 3.62 -6.10 0.55
CA ILE A 42 2.21 -6.00 0.18
C ILE A 42 1.62 -7.41 0.09
N VAL A 43 0.56 -7.69 0.86
CA VAL A 43 -0.07 -9.01 0.93
C VAL A 43 -1.60 -8.93 0.87
N ASN A 44 -2.23 -10.06 0.55
CA ASN A 44 -3.67 -10.25 0.69
C ASN A 44 -3.94 -11.20 1.85
N ASP A 45 -4.11 -10.64 3.05
CA ASP A 45 -4.27 -11.45 4.27
C ASP A 45 -5.23 -10.83 5.30
N SER A 46 -6.11 -9.92 4.88
CA SER A 46 -7.02 -9.23 5.79
C SER A 46 -8.40 -9.02 5.18
N ASP A 47 -9.40 -8.94 6.06
CA ASP A 47 -10.77 -8.53 5.68
C ASP A 47 -10.85 -7.04 5.34
N VAL A 48 -9.90 -6.24 5.84
CA VAL A 48 -9.86 -4.78 5.66
C VAL A 48 -8.47 -4.35 5.21
N THR A 49 -8.43 -3.46 4.22
CA THR A 49 -7.17 -2.90 3.75
C THR A 49 -6.54 -2.06 4.86
N SER A 50 -5.34 -2.43 5.31
CA SER A 50 -4.67 -1.86 6.47
C SER A 50 -3.15 -1.79 6.30
N CYS A 51 -2.51 -0.96 7.11
CA CYS A 51 -1.06 -0.74 7.09
C CYS A 51 -0.49 -1.00 8.50
N THR A 52 0.67 -1.64 8.57
CA THR A 52 1.43 -1.82 9.81
C THR A 52 2.86 -1.35 9.58
N VAL A 53 3.39 -0.56 10.51
CA VAL A 53 4.70 0.07 10.40
C VAL A 53 5.53 -0.25 11.63
N SER A 54 6.82 -0.52 11.44
CA SER A 54 7.74 -0.77 12.56
C SER A 54 9.19 -0.39 12.24
N GLY A 55 9.94 -0.07 13.30
CA GLY A 55 11.38 0.22 13.22
C GLY A 55 11.73 1.63 12.75
N PHE A 56 10.77 2.54 12.62
CA PHE A 56 11.01 3.96 12.38
C PHE A 56 11.12 4.72 13.71
N HIS A 57 11.72 5.91 13.67
CA HIS A 57 11.78 6.82 14.83
C HIS A 57 10.37 7.21 15.30
N ASP A 58 9.47 7.46 14.34
CA ASP A 58 8.06 7.74 14.57
C ASP A 58 7.21 6.83 13.66
N ASN A 59 6.75 5.71 14.21
CA ASN A 59 5.91 4.78 13.46
C ASN A 59 4.50 5.33 13.22
N GLU A 60 4.00 6.24 14.06
CA GLU A 60 2.64 6.78 13.93
C GLU A 60 2.55 7.72 12.74
N THR A 61 3.51 8.64 12.62
CA THR A 61 3.60 9.54 11.46
C THR A 61 3.78 8.74 10.17
N VAL A 62 4.66 7.74 10.16
CA VAL A 62 4.88 6.91 8.97
C VAL A 62 3.61 6.10 8.62
N HIS A 63 2.90 5.58 9.62
CA HIS A 63 1.62 4.91 9.39
C HIS A 63 0.60 5.86 8.73
N GLN A 64 0.49 7.11 9.21
CA GLN A 64 -0.42 8.10 8.63
C GLN A 64 -0.07 8.40 7.16
N VAL A 65 1.21 8.65 6.87
CA VAL A 65 1.67 8.93 5.50
C VAL A 65 1.41 7.74 4.58
N VAL A 66 1.75 6.52 4.99
CA VAL A 66 1.51 5.31 4.18
C VAL A 66 0.01 5.10 3.96
N HIS A 67 -0.83 5.37 4.96
CA HIS A 67 -2.28 5.29 4.82
C HIS A 67 -2.81 6.32 3.82
N GLU A 68 -2.31 7.56 3.84
CA GLU A 68 -2.68 8.59 2.87
C GLU A 68 -2.25 8.21 1.44
N LEU A 69 -1.04 7.68 1.26
CA LEU A 69 -0.57 7.18 -0.03
C LEU A 69 -1.47 6.05 -0.55
N GLN A 70 -1.85 5.13 0.33
CA GLN A 70 -2.76 4.05 -0.02
C GLN A 70 -4.12 4.58 -0.49
N LEU A 71 -4.69 5.57 0.21
CA LEU A 71 -5.95 6.20 -0.20
C LEU A 71 -5.82 6.96 -1.52
N ASP A 72 -4.73 7.71 -1.71
CA ASP A 72 -4.48 8.45 -2.96
C ASP A 72 -4.33 7.50 -4.14
N VAL A 73 -3.49 6.46 -4.03
CA VAL A 73 -3.36 5.47 -5.11
C VAL A 73 -4.68 4.76 -5.34
N ALA A 74 -5.41 4.40 -4.29
CA ALA A 74 -6.72 3.74 -4.43
C ALA A 74 -7.73 4.63 -5.16
N GLN A 75 -7.74 5.96 -4.99
CA GLN A 75 -8.73 6.88 -5.55
C GLN A 75 -8.31 7.51 -6.88
N ASN A 76 -7.05 7.92 -6.97
CA ASN A 76 -6.47 8.77 -8.03
C ASN A 76 -5.35 8.08 -8.82
N GLY A 77 -5.03 6.83 -8.51
CA GLY A 77 -3.91 6.11 -9.12
C GLY A 77 -4.03 5.98 -10.64
N TYR A 78 -2.88 6.05 -11.31
CA TYR A 78 -2.74 5.88 -12.75
C TYR A 78 -3.22 4.50 -13.23
N TRP A 79 -3.14 3.45 -12.40
CA TRP A 79 -3.68 2.12 -12.69
C TRP A 79 -5.17 2.11 -13.08
N ARG A 80 -5.92 3.17 -12.76
CA ARG A 80 -7.34 3.30 -13.13
C ARG A 80 -7.57 3.70 -14.59
N LYS A 81 -6.56 4.25 -15.26
CA LYS A 81 -6.64 4.73 -16.66
C LYS A 81 -6.56 3.58 -17.66
#